data_AF-A0A6L7W681-F1
#
_entry.id   AF-A0A6L7W681-F1
#
_cell.length_a   1.000
_cell.length_b   1.000
_cell.length_c   1.000
_cell.angle_alpha   90.00
_cell.angle_beta   90.00
_cell.angle_gamma   90.00
#
_symmetry.space_group_name_H-M   'P 1'
#
loop_
_entity.id
_entity.type
_entity.pdbx_description
1 polymer ?
#
loop_
_entity_poly.entity_id
_entity_poly.type
_entity_poly.pdbx_seq_one_letter_code
_entity_poly.pdbx_strand_id
1 'polypeptide(L)'
;MNCDIIREQLIAYLYDEDIRPEARERLKIHIETCPSCSQTLEELGSTSRILNAWRDEKPDMDLVFVQERQTLWQNLLPRRYSKTWATAGAAIAAILIFTFLNIEFAIRDGAFHTSISLRSSDSPERVTIADTTEVPSLDAPITLGEFIIHQQNLIDYTNRLVQTSQNQQRNEVNNTFIRLVNELETQRQQDLLHIDRGLQILYNTQETR
;
A
#
# COMPACT_ATOMS: atom_id res chain seq x y z
N MET A 1 -31.71 32.29 -6.65
CA MET A 1 -31.01 31.04 -6.26
C MET A 1 -29.56 31.23 -6.69
N ASN A 2 -28.58 30.82 -5.87
CA ASN A 2 -27.17 30.98 -6.24
C ASN A 2 -26.84 30.00 -7.39
N CYS A 3 -26.26 30.50 -8.48
CA CYS A 3 -25.84 29.71 -9.63
C CYS A 3 -24.86 28.59 -9.23
N ASP A 4 -24.07 28.78 -8.17
CA ASP A 4 -23.12 27.78 -7.67
C ASP A 4 -23.84 26.49 -7.24
N ILE A 5 -24.93 26.63 -6.46
CA ILE A 5 -25.73 25.49 -5.97
C ILE A 5 -26.42 24.77 -7.13
N ILE A 6 -26.88 25.53 -8.13
CA ILE A 6 -27.52 24.94 -9.31
C ILE A 6 -26.51 24.14 -10.12
N ARG A 7 -25.28 24.66 -10.29
CA ARG A 7 -24.23 24.01 -11.08
C ARG A 7 -23.86 22.62 -10.53
N GLU A 8 -23.79 22.47 -9.21
CA GLU A 8 -23.55 21.18 -8.56
C GLU A 8 -24.66 20.15 -8.85
N GLN A 9 -25.89 20.62 -9.11
CA GLN A 9 -27.06 19.78 -9.34
C GLN A 9 -27.34 19.51 -10.84
N LEU A 10 -26.60 20.15 -11.76
CA LEU A 10 -26.80 19.96 -13.21
C LEU A 10 -26.49 18.54 -13.67
N ILE A 11 -25.49 17.87 -13.08
CA ILE A 11 -25.12 16.49 -13.44
C ILE A 11 -26.23 15.52 -13.03
N ALA A 12 -26.68 15.63 -11.78
CA ALA A 12 -27.82 14.87 -11.27
C ALA A 12 -29.08 15.12 -12.12
N TYR A 13 -29.28 16.36 -12.60
CA TYR A 13 -30.40 16.71 -13.48
C TYR A 13 -30.27 16.09 -14.87
N LEU A 14 -29.05 16.04 -15.42
CA LEU A 14 -28.78 15.46 -16.74
C LEU A 14 -29.02 13.95 -16.77
N TYR A 15 -28.65 13.24 -15.69
CA TYR A 15 -28.78 11.77 -15.59
C TYR A 15 -30.05 11.31 -14.86
N ASP A 16 -30.91 12.24 -14.44
CA ASP A 16 -32.11 11.99 -13.62
C ASP A 16 -31.80 11.17 -12.34
N GLU A 17 -30.65 11.46 -11.71
CA GLU A 17 -30.17 10.80 -10.49
C GLU A 17 -30.64 11.55 -9.24
N ASP A 18 -31.36 10.87 -8.35
CA ASP A 18 -31.66 11.28 -6.96
C ASP A 18 -32.14 12.73 -6.72
N ILE A 19 -32.86 13.32 -7.68
CA ILE A 19 -33.47 14.65 -7.52
C ILE A 19 -34.92 14.53 -7.05
N ARG A 20 -35.23 15.19 -5.93
CA ARG A 20 -36.62 15.39 -5.48
C ARG A 20 -37.42 16.16 -6.55
N PRO A 21 -38.69 15.80 -6.82
CA PRO A 21 -39.49 16.44 -7.88
C PRO A 21 -39.63 17.96 -7.70
N GLU A 22 -39.77 18.44 -6.46
CA GLU A 22 -39.83 19.88 -6.14
C GLU A 22 -38.50 20.61 -6.39
N ALA A 23 -37.37 19.92 -6.25
CA ALA A 23 -36.05 20.48 -6.57
C ALA A 23 -35.84 20.53 -8.08
N ARG A 24 -36.32 19.51 -8.82
CA ARG A 24 -36.28 19.46 -10.28
C ARG A 24 -36.98 20.65 -10.93
N GLU A 25 -38.19 20.97 -10.46
CA GLU A 25 -38.96 22.09 -11.01
C GLU A 25 -38.27 23.43 -10.75
N ARG A 26 -37.70 23.63 -9.56
CA ARG A 26 -36.91 24.83 -9.25
C ARG A 26 -35.66 24.95 -10.11
N LEU A 27 -34.98 23.83 -10.37
CA LEU A 27 -33.83 23.78 -11.28
C LEU A 27 -34.24 24.18 -12.70
N LYS A 28 -35.35 23.61 -13.19
CA LYS A 28 -35.90 23.89 -14.52
C LYS A 28 -36.19 25.38 -14.70
N ILE A 29 -36.93 25.98 -13.77
CA ILE A 29 -37.24 27.42 -13.79
C ILE A 29 -35.95 28.26 -13.81
N HIS A 30 -34.93 27.86 -13.04
CA HIS A 30 -33.66 28.57 -13.03
C HIS A 30 -32.91 28.44 -14.37
N ILE A 31 -32.85 27.24 -14.95
CA ILE A 31 -32.19 26.99 -16.24
C ILE A 31 -32.88 27.79 -17.36
N GLU A 32 -34.20 27.89 -17.35
CA GLU A 32 -34.97 28.69 -18.31
C GLU A 32 -34.74 30.20 -18.17
N THR A 33 -34.36 30.67 -16.99
CA THR A 33 -34.17 32.11 -16.69
C THR A 33 -32.71 32.55 -16.68
N CYS A 34 -31.76 31.62 -16.56
CA CYS A 34 -30.33 31.90 -16.39
C CYS A 34 -29.51 31.42 -17.61
N PRO A 35 -29.04 32.32 -18.48
CA PRO A 35 -28.30 31.95 -19.70
C PRO A 35 -27.05 31.12 -19.43
N SER A 36 -26.29 31.44 -18.38
CA SER A 36 -25.05 30.73 -18.05
C SER A 36 -25.30 29.28 -17.64
N CYS A 37 -26.33 29.02 -16.84
CA CYS A 37 -26.70 27.65 -16.44
C CYS A 37 -27.25 26.84 -17.63
N SER A 38 -28.02 27.47 -18.52
CA SER A 38 -28.49 26.82 -19.75
C SER A 38 -27.33 26.41 -20.66
N GLN A 39 -26.34 27.28 -20.83
CA GLN A 39 -25.16 27.00 -21.62
C GLN A 39 -24.33 25.85 -21.02
N THR A 40 -24.08 25.86 -19.72
CA THR A 40 -23.36 24.76 -19.05
C THR A 40 -24.09 23.42 -19.22
N LEU A 41 -25.43 23.40 -19.14
CA LEU A 41 -26.20 22.19 -19.36
C LEU A 41 -26.06 21.67 -20.80
N GLU A 42 -26.06 22.57 -21.78
CA GLU A 42 -25.85 22.22 -23.18
C GLU A 42 -24.44 21.64 -23.44
N GLU A 43 -23.41 22.27 -22.86
CA GLU A 43 -22.02 21.80 -22.91
C GLU A 43 -21.87 20.39 -22.30
N LEU A 44 -22.45 20.17 -21.12
CA LEU A 44 -22.45 18.86 -20.46
C LEU A 44 -23.21 17.81 -21.29
N GLY A 45 -24.37 18.17 -21.83
CA GLY A 45 -25.15 17.29 -22.70
C GLY A 45 -24.44 16.96 -24.02
N SER A 46 -23.65 17.88 -24.57
CA SER A 46 -22.80 17.62 -25.74
C SER A 46 -21.70 16.60 -25.43
N THR A 47 -21.04 16.76 -24.27
CA THR A 47 -19.98 15.84 -23.80
C THR A 47 -20.54 14.45 -23.54
N SER A 48 -21.68 14.34 -22.86
CA SER A 48 -22.36 13.07 -22.60
C SER A 48 -22.74 12.34 -23.89
N ARG A 49 -23.24 13.06 -24.91
CA ARG A 49 -23.51 12.46 -26.23
C ARG A 49 -22.27 11.92 -26.93
N ILE A 50 -21.14 12.64 -26.84
CA ILE A 50 -19.87 12.17 -27.42
C ILE A 50 -19.40 10.90 -26.71
N LEU A 51 -19.43 10.88 -25.38
CA LEU A 51 -19.01 9.71 -24.59
C LEU A 51 -19.92 8.50 -24.85
N ASN A 52 -21.24 8.70 -24.89
CA ASN A 52 -22.20 7.62 -25.19
C ASN A 52 -22.10 7.10 -26.64
N ALA A 53 -21.44 7.82 -27.55
CA ALA A 53 -21.18 7.36 -28.91
C ALA A 53 -19.94 6.45 -29.00
N TRP A 54 -19.13 6.37 -27.95
CA TRP A 54 -17.99 5.46 -27.91
C TRP A 54 -18.50 4.03 -27.81
N ARG A 55 -17.89 3.13 -28.60
CA ARG A 55 -18.25 1.72 -28.55
C ARG A 55 -17.61 1.12 -27.30
N ASP A 56 -18.40 0.38 -26.53
CA ASP A 56 -17.86 -0.45 -25.46
C ASP A 56 -16.97 -1.53 -26.09
N GLU A 57 -15.66 -1.32 -26.00
CA GLU A 57 -14.69 -2.36 -26.33
C GLU A 57 -14.79 -3.41 -25.22
N LYS A 58 -15.29 -4.59 -25.56
CA LYS A 58 -15.28 -5.70 -24.60
C LYS A 58 -13.81 -6.01 -24.31
N PRO A 59 -13.38 -6.01 -23.05
CA PRO A 59 -12.03 -6.48 -22.74
C PRO A 59 -11.90 -7.91 -23.25
N ASP A 60 -10.83 -8.19 -23.99
CA ASP A 60 -10.52 -9.52 -24.57
C ASP A 60 -10.21 -10.58 -23.50
N MET A 61 -10.20 -10.17 -22.23
CA MET A 61 -9.98 -11.06 -21.10
C MET A 61 -11.32 -11.38 -20.43
N ASP A 62 -11.74 -12.64 -20.58
CA ASP A 62 -12.83 -13.21 -19.80
C ASP A 62 -12.33 -13.37 -18.35
N LEU A 63 -12.47 -12.30 -17.57
CA LEU A 63 -12.04 -12.27 -16.17
C LEU A 63 -12.97 -13.19 -15.36
N VAL A 64 -12.59 -14.46 -15.28
CA VAL A 64 -13.24 -15.42 -14.39
C VAL A 64 -12.89 -15.04 -12.96
N PHE A 65 -13.84 -14.42 -12.26
CA PHE A 65 -13.75 -14.22 -10.82
C PHE A 65 -13.80 -15.59 -10.13
N VAL A 66 -12.62 -16.16 -9.89
CA VAL A 66 -12.49 -17.36 -9.07
C VAL A 66 -12.86 -16.97 -7.64
N GLN A 67 -14.04 -17.36 -7.20
CA GLN A 67 -14.35 -17.38 -5.77
C GLN A 67 -13.33 -18.29 -5.10
N GLU A 68 -12.49 -17.72 -4.25
CA GLU A 68 -11.58 -18.48 -3.42
C GLU A 68 -12.37 -19.59 -2.72
N ARG A 69 -11.96 -20.83 -2.97
CA ARG A 69 -12.55 -22.01 -2.32
C ARG A 69 -12.30 -21.86 -0.83
N GLN A 70 -13.32 -21.40 -0.10
CA GLN A 70 -13.29 -21.30 1.36
C GLN A 70 -12.88 -22.66 1.92
N THR A 71 -11.67 -22.72 2.46
CA THR A 71 -11.12 -23.96 3.00
C THR A 71 -11.88 -24.27 4.29
N LEU A 72 -12.25 -25.54 4.49
CA LEU A 72 -13.02 -26.00 5.67
C LEU A 72 -12.40 -25.55 7.00
N TRP A 73 -11.08 -25.32 7.02
CA TRP A 73 -10.32 -24.82 8.15
C TRP A 73 -10.68 -23.37 8.56
N GLN A 74 -11.13 -22.51 7.64
CA GLN A 74 -11.57 -21.15 7.97
C GLN A 74 -12.87 -21.13 8.77
N ASN A 75 -13.73 -22.14 8.62
CA ASN A 75 -14.95 -22.30 9.43
C ASN A 75 -14.72 -23.06 10.75
N LEU A 76 -13.58 -23.75 10.89
CA LEU A 76 -13.24 -24.50 12.10
C LEU A 76 -12.60 -23.63 13.19
N LEU A 77 -12.04 -22.47 12.85
CA LEU A 77 -11.54 -21.53 13.87
C LEU A 77 -12.68 -20.60 14.30
N PRO A 78 -13.19 -20.70 15.55
CA PRO A 78 -14.15 -19.74 16.06
C PRO A 78 -13.56 -18.33 16.00
N ARG A 79 -14.21 -17.44 15.26
CA ARG A 79 -13.85 -16.03 15.03
C ARG A 79 -13.71 -15.19 16.32
N ARG A 80 -13.99 -15.78 17.49
CA ARG A 80 -13.99 -15.13 18.79
C ARG A 80 -13.21 -15.97 19.81
N TYR A 81 -11.92 -16.17 19.58
CA TYR A 81 -11.04 -16.67 20.63
C TYR A 81 -10.90 -15.63 21.73
N SER A 82 -11.52 -15.90 22.88
CA SER A 82 -11.25 -15.20 24.12
C SER A 82 -9.76 -15.37 24.48
N LYS A 83 -9.07 -14.25 24.73
CA LYS A 83 -7.61 -14.20 25.04
C LYS A 83 -7.18 -15.13 26.19
N THR A 84 -8.12 -15.61 27.00
CA THR A 84 -7.84 -16.47 28.16
C THR A 84 -7.60 -17.95 27.80
N TRP A 85 -8.06 -18.44 26.65
CA TRP A 85 -7.85 -19.84 26.24
C TRP A 85 -6.64 -20.02 25.31
N ALA A 86 -6.14 -18.93 24.74
CA ALA A 86 -4.98 -18.95 23.85
C ALA A 86 -3.69 -19.39 24.55
N THR A 87 -3.51 -19.05 25.82
CA THR A 87 -2.29 -19.39 26.57
C THR A 87 -2.23 -20.86 26.97
N ALA A 88 -3.36 -21.43 27.41
CA ALA A 88 -3.44 -22.84 27.78
C ALA A 88 -3.37 -23.77 26.56
N GLY A 89 -4.03 -23.41 25.45
CA GLY A 89 -3.98 -24.18 24.21
C GLY A 89 -2.60 -24.18 23.55
N ALA A 90 -1.90 -23.04 23.56
CA ALA A 90 -0.56 -22.93 22.99
C ALA A 90 0.47 -23.79 23.73
N ALA A 91 0.39 -23.89 25.06
CA ALA A 91 1.30 -24.73 25.84
C ALA A 91 1.12 -26.22 25.53
N ILE A 92 -0.14 -26.69 25.44
CA ILE A 92 -0.43 -28.10 25.12
C ILE A 92 -0.05 -28.43 23.68
N ALA A 93 -0.34 -27.53 22.72
CA ALA A 93 0.07 -27.69 21.34
C ALA A 93 1.60 -27.70 21.18
N ALA A 94 2.31 -26.82 21.89
CA ALA A 94 3.77 -26.80 21.89
C ALA A 94 4.34 -28.12 22.44
N ILE A 95 3.79 -28.67 23.52
CA ILE A 95 4.23 -29.97 24.07
C ILE A 95 3.98 -31.12 23.07
N LEU A 96 2.83 -31.13 22.40
CA LEU A 96 2.54 -32.12 21.35
C LEU A 96 3.48 -31.98 20.15
N ILE A 97 3.76 -30.75 19.73
CA ILE A 97 4.71 -30.47 18.65
C ILE A 97 6.12 -30.93 19.06
N PHE A 98 6.59 -30.60 20.27
CA PHE A 98 7.90 -31.04 20.77
C PHE A 98 8.01 -32.56 20.98
N THR A 99 6.92 -33.27 21.24
CA THR A 99 6.94 -34.74 21.34
C THR A 99 6.94 -35.43 19.98
N PHE A 100 6.36 -34.81 18.94
CA PHE A 100 6.45 -35.31 17.56
C PHE A 100 7.74 -34.91 16.84
N LEU A 101 8.37 -33.80 17.22
CA LEU A 101 9.68 -33.38 16.71
C LEU A 101 10.81 -33.98 17.56
N ASN A 102 11.42 -35.05 17.06
CA ASN A 102 12.59 -35.68 17.66
C ASN A 102 13.84 -34.78 17.47
N ILE A 103 14.02 -33.81 18.36
CA ILE A 103 15.12 -32.84 18.32
C ILE A 103 16.33 -33.41 19.08
N GLU A 104 17.37 -33.82 18.36
CA GLU A 104 18.67 -34.18 18.95
C GLU A 104 19.51 -32.93 19.24
N PHE A 105 19.92 -32.75 20.50
CA PHE A 105 20.79 -31.66 20.92
C PHE A 105 22.23 -32.17 21.08
N ALA A 106 23.14 -31.77 20.19
CA ALA A 106 24.57 -32.05 20.30
C ALA A 106 25.38 -30.74 20.38
N ILE A 107 26.11 -30.55 21.47
CA ILE A 107 27.02 -29.42 21.66
C ILE A 107 28.43 -29.90 21.29
N ARG A 108 28.98 -29.41 20.17
CA ARG A 108 30.38 -29.58 19.81
C ARG A 108 30.97 -28.22 19.43
N ASP A 109 32.08 -27.88 20.07
CA ASP A 109 32.94 -26.73 19.74
C ASP A 109 32.26 -25.35 19.71
N GLY A 110 31.39 -25.05 20.68
CA GLY A 110 30.89 -23.69 20.92
C GLY A 110 29.94 -23.13 19.85
N ALA A 111 29.55 -23.93 18.87
CA ALA A 111 28.55 -23.59 17.86
C ALA A 111 27.24 -24.35 18.11
N PHE A 112 26.13 -23.63 18.15
CA PHE A 112 24.80 -24.22 18.24
C PHE A 112 24.38 -24.75 16.86
N HIS A 113 24.35 -26.07 16.71
CA HIS A 113 23.76 -26.72 15.54
C HIS A 113 22.42 -27.34 15.92
N THR A 114 21.34 -26.78 15.38
CA THR A 114 19.98 -27.33 15.49
C THR A 114 19.60 -27.95 14.15
N SER A 115 19.60 -29.29 14.06
CA SER A 115 19.09 -30.00 12.88
C SER A 115 17.71 -30.55 13.17
N ILE A 116 16.69 -29.97 12.53
CA ILE A 116 15.33 -30.50 12.55
C ILE A 116 15.17 -31.36 11.30
N SER A 117 15.11 -32.68 11.47
CA SER A 117 14.89 -33.61 10.36
C SER A 117 13.43 -34.03 10.30
N LEU A 118 12.66 -33.35 9.44
CA LEU A 118 11.43 -33.93 8.89
C LEU A 118 11.87 -34.82 7.74
N ARG A 119 11.60 -36.13 7.84
CA ARG A 119 11.87 -37.11 6.76
C ARG A 119 11.28 -36.60 5.44
N SER A 120 12.13 -36.02 4.60
CA SER A 120 11.91 -35.87 3.17
C SER A 120 13.05 -36.62 2.49
N SER A 121 12.70 -37.70 1.81
CA SER A 121 13.62 -38.39 0.91
C SER A 121 13.80 -37.53 -0.34
N ASP A 122 14.79 -36.64 -0.34
CA ASP A 122 15.24 -36.02 -1.58
C ASP A 122 16.18 -36.97 -2.30
N SER A 123 15.69 -37.52 -3.42
CA SER A 123 16.51 -38.07 -4.49
C SER A 123 16.86 -36.90 -5.42
N PRO A 124 18.14 -36.63 -5.74
CA PRO A 124 18.47 -35.52 -6.61
C PRO A 124 18.23 -35.95 -8.07
N GLU A 125 17.10 -35.55 -8.64
CA GLU A 125 16.93 -35.60 -10.09
C GLU A 125 17.69 -34.44 -10.73
N ARG A 126 18.65 -34.84 -11.57
CA ARG A 126 19.68 -34.04 -12.19
C ARG A 126 19.06 -33.14 -13.26
N VAL A 127 18.93 -31.84 -12.98
CA VAL A 127 18.56 -30.83 -13.99
C VAL A 127 19.63 -30.82 -15.09
N THR A 128 19.27 -31.30 -16.27
CA THR A 128 20.03 -31.11 -17.50
C THR A 128 19.58 -29.78 -18.10
N ILE A 129 20.48 -28.81 -18.14
CA ILE A 129 20.27 -27.53 -18.82
C ILE A 129 20.39 -27.82 -20.32
N ALA A 130 19.25 -28.03 -20.98
CA ALA A 130 19.17 -27.98 -22.43
C ALA A 130 18.95 -26.51 -22.83
N ASP A 131 19.95 -25.97 -23.51
CA ASP A 131 19.93 -24.70 -24.22
C ASP A 131 18.83 -24.78 -25.30
N THR A 132 17.76 -24.01 -25.15
CA THR A 132 16.78 -23.81 -26.22
C THR A 132 16.27 -22.38 -26.15
N THR A 133 16.75 -21.61 -27.12
CA THR A 133 16.30 -20.26 -27.44
C THR A 133 14.93 -20.38 -28.12
N GLU A 134 13.87 -20.58 -27.33
CA GLU A 134 12.48 -20.55 -27.81
C GLU A 134 11.77 -19.32 -27.25
N VAL A 135 11.28 -18.48 -28.17
CA VAL A 135 10.43 -17.33 -27.85
C VAL A 135 9.07 -17.88 -27.39
N PRO A 136 8.61 -17.61 -26.16
CA PRO A 136 7.36 -18.21 -25.68
C PRO A 136 6.18 -17.64 -26.46
N SER A 137 5.47 -18.50 -27.20
CA SER A 137 4.18 -18.17 -27.78
C SER A 137 3.13 -17.96 -26.68
N LEU A 138 2.36 -16.87 -26.76
CA LEU A 138 1.38 -16.44 -25.74
C LEU A 138 0.18 -17.40 -25.52
N ASP A 139 0.06 -18.47 -26.33
CA ASP A 139 -1.10 -19.37 -26.33
C ASP A 139 -0.92 -20.66 -25.49
N ALA A 140 0.22 -20.82 -24.81
CA ALA A 140 0.46 -22.01 -23.98
C ALA A 140 -0.21 -21.86 -22.60
N PRO A 141 -1.02 -22.82 -22.14
CA PRO A 141 -1.59 -22.78 -20.80
C PRO A 141 -0.47 -22.89 -19.76
N ILE A 142 -0.29 -21.84 -18.95
CA ILE A 142 0.64 -21.82 -17.83
C ILE A 142 0.37 -23.02 -16.93
N THR A 143 1.40 -23.82 -16.67
CA THR A 143 1.28 -24.96 -15.77
C THR A 143 1.24 -24.47 -14.32
N LEU A 144 0.57 -25.24 -13.44
CA LEU A 144 0.49 -24.90 -12.00
C LEU A 144 1.89 -24.74 -11.35
N GLY A 145 2.89 -25.49 -11.83
CA GLY A 145 4.27 -25.38 -11.38
C GLY A 145 4.91 -24.03 -11.76
N GLU A 146 4.73 -23.59 -13.01
CA GLU A 146 5.22 -22.29 -13.47
C GLU A 146 4.54 -21.13 -12.74
N PHE A 147 3.25 -21.25 -12.43
CA PHE A 147 2.53 -20.25 -11.65
C PHE A 147 3.09 -20.12 -10.22
N ILE A 148 3.36 -21.24 -9.54
CA ILE A 148 3.94 -21.24 -8.19
C ILE A 148 5.34 -20.60 -8.20
N ILE A 149 6.17 -20.94 -9.17
CA ILE A 149 7.51 -20.33 -9.34
C ILE A 149 7.39 -18.83 -9.59
N HIS A 150 6.45 -18.41 -10.45
CA HIS A 150 6.21 -17.00 -10.71
C HIS A 150 5.75 -16.24 -9.45
N GLN A 151 4.87 -16.84 -8.66
CA GLN A 151 4.41 -16.26 -7.40
C GLN A 151 5.55 -16.09 -6.38
N GLN A 152 6.43 -17.09 -6.26
CA GLN A 152 7.62 -17.00 -5.40
C GLN A 152 8.57 -15.89 -5.84
N ASN A 153 8.83 -15.78 -7.15
CA ASN A 153 9.68 -14.71 -7.71
C ASN A 153 9.11 -13.31 -7.42
N LEU A 154 7.78 -13.15 -7.49
CA LEU A 154 7.12 -11.88 -7.15
C LEU A 154 7.29 -11.54 -5.66
N ILE A 155 7.12 -12.51 -4.76
CA ILE A 155 7.33 -12.31 -3.32
C ILE A 155 8.78 -11.90 -3.06
N ASP A 156 9.75 -12.58 -3.66
CA ASP A 156 11.16 -12.24 -3.51
C ASP A 156 11.49 -10.85 -4.06
N TYR A 157 10.91 -10.47 -5.19
CA TYR A 157 11.05 -9.14 -5.75
C TYR A 157 10.49 -8.06 -4.82
N THR A 158 9.27 -8.26 -4.30
CA THR A 158 8.64 -7.31 -3.37
C THR A 158 9.43 -7.16 -2.07
N ASN A 159 9.94 -8.26 -1.52
CA ASN A 159 10.78 -8.23 -0.32
C ASN A 159 12.05 -7.42 -0.54
N ARG A 160 12.71 -7.60 -1.69
CA ARG A 160 13.89 -6.80 -2.07
C ARG A 160 13.55 -5.32 -2.22
N LEU A 161 12.44 -4.99 -2.90
CA LEU A 161 11.99 -3.62 -3.08
C LEU A 161 11.74 -2.92 -1.73
N VAL A 162 11.04 -3.60 -0.82
CA VAL A 162 10.75 -3.09 0.53
C VAL A 162 12.03 -2.86 1.32
N GLN A 163 12.98 -3.81 1.28
CA GLN A 163 14.27 -3.64 1.95
C GLN A 163 15.07 -2.46 1.37
N THR A 164 15.12 -2.33 0.05
CA THR A 164 15.79 -1.19 -0.61
C THR A 164 15.14 0.13 -0.21
N SER A 165 13.81 0.20 -0.20
CA SER A 165 13.04 1.37 0.26
C SER A 165 13.36 1.73 1.71
N GLN A 166 13.35 0.76 2.62
CA GLN A 166 13.67 1.00 4.04
C GLN A 166 15.09 1.53 4.23
N ASN A 167 16.06 0.99 3.48
CA ASN A 167 17.43 1.47 3.52
C ASN A 167 17.54 2.91 3.01
N GLN A 168 16.82 3.26 1.93
CA GLN A 168 16.77 4.63 1.42
C GLN A 168 16.14 5.59 2.44
N GLN A 169 15.00 5.23 3.04
CA GLN A 169 14.35 6.03 4.07
C GLN A 169 15.25 6.29 5.28
N ARG A 170 15.97 5.25 5.75
CA ARG A 170 16.92 5.40 6.87
C ARG A 170 18.04 6.39 6.53
N ASN A 171 18.57 6.32 5.31
CA ASN A 171 19.62 7.22 4.87
C ASN A 171 19.11 8.67 4.75
N GLU A 172 17.90 8.86 4.23
CA GLU A 172 17.27 10.18 4.13
C GLU A 172 17.01 10.80 5.51
N VAL A 173 16.49 10.02 6.46
CA VAL A 173 16.28 10.46 7.85
C VAL A 173 17.61 10.86 8.49
N ASN A 174 18.65 10.04 8.35
CA ASN A 174 19.98 10.35 8.89
C ASN A 174 20.55 11.65 8.29
N ASN A 175 20.44 11.83 6.97
CA ASN A 175 20.92 13.04 6.31
C ASN A 175 20.15 14.29 6.76
N THR A 176 18.84 14.16 6.94
CA THR A 176 17.98 15.25 7.45
C THR A 176 18.36 15.61 8.88
N PHE A 177 18.59 14.61 9.73
CA PHE A 177 19.02 14.82 11.11
C PHE A 177 20.38 15.53 11.18
N ILE A 178 21.35 15.10 10.38
CA ILE A 178 22.67 15.75 10.30
C ILE A 178 22.53 17.22 9.87
N ARG A 179 21.68 17.50 8.88
CA ARG A 179 21.41 18.89 8.44
C ARG A 179 20.82 19.73 9.57
N LEU A 180 19.84 19.20 10.29
CA LEU A 180 19.17 19.90 11.39
C LEU A 180 20.15 20.23 12.53
N VAL A 181 21.01 19.27 12.90
CA VAL A 181 22.04 19.47 13.94
C VAL A 181 23.02 20.57 13.52
N ASN A 182 23.47 20.58 12.27
CA ASN A 182 24.39 21.60 11.77
C ASN A 182 23.75 23.00 11.74
N GLU A 183 22.46 23.07 11.36
CA GLU A 183 21.71 24.34 11.39
C GLU A 183 21.58 24.88 12.82
N LEU A 184 21.22 24.02 13.78
CA LEU A 184 21.11 24.41 15.19
C LEU A 184 22.43 24.89 15.77
N GLU A 185 23.55 24.23 15.45
CA GLU A 185 24.86 24.66 15.94
C GLU A 185 25.26 26.01 15.32
N THR A 186 24.95 26.23 14.04
CA THR A 186 25.20 27.50 13.36
C THR A 186 24.38 28.63 14.01
N GLN A 187 23.10 28.38 14.28
CA GLN A 187 22.23 29.34 14.97
C GLN A 187 22.75 29.66 16.38
N ARG A 188 23.15 28.63 17.14
CA ARG A 188 23.72 28.79 18.47
C ARG A 188 24.98 29.67 18.45
N GLN A 189 25.86 29.48 17.48
CA GLN A 189 27.07 30.30 17.33
C GLN A 189 26.73 31.76 16.99
N GLN A 190 25.76 31.98 16.11
CA GLN A 190 25.29 33.34 15.79
C GLN A 190 24.68 34.03 17.02
N ASP A 191 23.86 33.31 17.78
CA ASP A 191 23.23 33.83 19.00
C ASP A 191 24.29 34.20 20.05
N LEU A 192 25.32 33.37 20.23
CA LEU A 192 26.43 33.68 21.13
C LEU A 192 27.18 34.96 20.71
N LEU A 193 27.39 35.17 19.41
CA LEU A 193 28.00 36.40 18.89
C LEU A 193 27.08 37.63 19.05
N HIS A 194 25.77 37.44 19.01
CA HIS A 194 24.80 38.50 19.31
C HIS A 194 24.81 38.87 20.79
N ILE A 195 24.85 37.88 21.69
CA ILE A 195 24.93 38.08 23.13
C ILE A 195 26.25 38.78 23.50
N ASP A 196 27.39 38.33 22.97
CA ASP A 196 28.70 38.93 23.22
C ASP A 196 28.73 40.42 22.85
N ARG A 197 28.26 40.76 21.64
CA ARG A 197 28.11 42.16 21.21
C ARG A 197 27.17 42.96 22.10
N GLY A 198 26.05 42.37 22.52
CA GLY A 198 25.11 43.00 23.44
C GLY A 198 25.74 43.32 24.80
N LEU A 199 26.53 42.40 25.34
CA LEU A 199 27.24 42.59 26.61
C LEU A 199 28.34 43.65 26.52
N GLN A 200 29.10 43.70 25.41
CA GLN A 200 30.11 44.74 25.19
C GLN A 200 29.51 46.16 25.16
N ILE A 201 28.33 46.32 24.55
CA ILE A 201 27.61 47.60 24.55
C ILE A 201 27.26 48.01 25.99
N LEU A 202 26.71 47.10 26.79
CA LEU A 202 26.35 47.37 28.18
C LEU A 202 27.57 47.76 29.02
N TYR A 203 28.69 47.03 28.86
CA TYR A 203 29.95 47.34 29.55
C TYR A 203 30.45 48.75 29.22
N ASN A 204 30.54 49.09 27.93
CA ASN A 204 31.01 50.41 27.49
C ASN A 204 30.11 51.55 27.98
N THR A 205 28.79 51.35 28.06
CA THR A 205 27.86 52.37 28.58
C THR A 205 28.01 52.63 30.08
N GLN A 206 28.46 51.65 30.87
CA GLN A 206 28.71 51.84 32.30
C GLN A 206 30.00 52.63 32.57
N GLU A 207 31.02 52.49 31.72
CA GLU A 207 32.31 53.19 31.89
C GLU A 207 32.22 54.68 31.54
N THR A 208 31.24 55.07 30.73
CA THR A 208 30.97 56.47 30.34
C THR A 208 30.07 57.25 31.31
N ARG A 209 29.65 56.68 32.45
CA ARG A 209 28.71 57.29 33.39
C ARG A 209 29.34 57.51 34.75
#